data_AF-A0A847AW08-F1
#
_entry.id   AF-A0A847AW08-F1
#
_cell.length_a   1.000
_cell.length_b   1.000
_cell.length_c   1.000
_cell.angle_alpha   90.00
_cell.angle_beta   90.00
_cell.angle_gamma   90.00
#
_symmetry.space_group_name_H-M   'P 1'
#
loop_
_entity.id
_entity.type
_entity.pdbx_description
1 polymer ?
#
loop_
_entity_poly.entity_id
_entity_poly.type
_entity_poly.pdbx_seq_one_letter_code
_entity_poly.pdbx_strand_id
1 'polypeptide(L)'
;MTPEYAIISVGAFNNYGHPHEKTLNRLNAIGAKIYRTDVQGSIVAISDGSNITIDKAATKYVPEPVKEAPVTILPVDNDNTATESTAKYIGNSNTHKLHYPSCSSVNAMNEKNKVFFLLSEDAISRGYIPCKRCNP
;
A
#
# COMPACT_ATOMS: atom_id res chain seq x y z
N MET A 1 7.69 -5.15 20.01
CA MET A 1 6.73 -4.30 20.75
C MET A 1 5.32 -4.73 20.35
N THR A 2 4.43 -4.91 21.33
CA THR A 2 3.05 -5.41 21.14
C THR A 2 2.07 -4.45 21.83
N PRO A 3 1.65 -3.36 21.17
CA PRO A 3 0.77 -2.36 21.79
C PRO A 3 -0.62 -2.93 22.06
N GLU A 4 -1.22 -2.52 23.18
CA GLU A 4 -2.63 -2.81 23.46
C GLU A 4 -3.58 -1.95 22.62
N TYR A 5 -3.21 -0.68 22.36
CA TYR A 5 -4.01 0.29 21.63
C TYR A 5 -3.24 0.81 20.41
N ALA A 6 -3.91 0.94 19.26
CA ALA A 6 -3.36 1.53 18.05
C ALA A 6 -4.30 2.61 17.50
N ILE A 7 -3.83 3.86 17.48
CA ILE A 7 -4.56 5.00 16.92
C ILE A 7 -3.98 5.35 15.55
N ILE A 8 -4.83 5.35 14.52
CA ILE A 8 -4.47 5.66 13.15
C ILE A 8 -5.08 7.01 12.79
N SER A 9 -4.24 8.03 12.67
CA SER A 9 -4.66 9.36 12.24
C SER A 9 -4.66 9.46 10.72
N VAL A 10 -5.84 9.41 10.13
CA VAL A 10 -6.09 9.52 8.68
C VAL A 10 -7.36 10.31 8.40
N GLY A 11 -7.45 10.92 7.22
CA GLY A 11 -8.66 11.61 6.75
C GLY A 11 -9.63 10.68 6.03
N ALA A 12 -10.93 10.99 6.12
CA ALA A 12 -12.03 10.25 5.49
C ALA A 12 -11.98 10.18 3.96
N PHE A 13 -11.18 11.05 3.32
CA PHE A 13 -11.00 11.10 1.86
C PHE A 13 -9.53 11.09 1.49
N ASN A 14 -8.74 10.14 2.03
CA ASN A 14 -7.35 10.03 1.63
C ASN A 14 -7.22 9.24 0.32
N ASN A 15 -6.68 9.91 -0.71
CA ASN A 15 -6.37 9.29 -2.00
C ASN A 15 -5.04 8.48 -1.96
N TYR A 16 -4.40 8.40 -0.78
CA TYR A 16 -3.15 7.67 -0.56
C TYR A 16 -3.37 6.19 -0.23
N GLY A 17 -4.63 5.74 -0.10
CA GLY A 17 -4.96 4.35 0.22
C GLY A 17 -4.59 3.94 1.65
N HIS A 18 -4.53 4.90 2.58
CA HIS A 18 -4.25 4.64 3.99
C HIS A 18 -5.52 4.38 4.82
N PRO A 19 -5.40 3.72 5.98
CA PRO A 19 -4.31 2.81 6.33
C PRO A 19 -4.28 1.60 5.41
N HIS A 20 -3.08 1.13 5.05
CA HIS A 20 -2.93 -0.08 4.26
C HIS A 20 -3.42 -1.32 5.02
N GLU A 21 -4.00 -2.26 4.27
CA GLU A 21 -4.50 -3.52 4.82
C GLU A 21 -3.42 -4.31 5.56
N LYS A 22 -2.19 -4.34 5.03
CA LYS A 22 -1.03 -4.98 5.68
C LYS A 22 -0.78 -4.44 7.10
N THR A 23 -1.02 -3.15 7.33
CA THR A 23 -0.89 -2.53 8.66
C THR A 23 -2.02 -2.97 9.58
N LEU A 24 -3.27 -2.93 9.09
CA LEU A 24 -4.44 -3.37 9.85
C LEU A 24 -4.35 -4.85 10.24
N ASN A 25 -3.94 -5.71 9.31
CA ASN A 25 -3.71 -7.14 9.53
C ASN A 25 -2.66 -7.39 10.62
N ARG A 26 -1.54 -6.67 10.61
CA ARG A 26 -0.50 -6.80 11.65
C ARG A 26 -1.01 -6.40 13.03
N LEU A 27 -1.73 -5.27 13.13
CA LEU A 27 -2.29 -4.79 14.39
C LEU A 27 -3.37 -5.74 14.92
N ASN A 28 -4.22 -6.25 14.03
CA ASN A 28 -5.25 -7.23 14.38
C ASN A 28 -4.64 -8.56 14.83
N ALA A 29 -3.61 -9.05 14.13
CA ALA A 29 -2.93 -10.31 14.44
C ALA A 29 -2.26 -10.31 15.82
N ILE A 30 -1.83 -9.15 16.32
CA ILE A 30 -1.28 -9.01 17.68
C ILE A 30 -2.35 -8.67 18.73
N GLY A 31 -3.63 -8.60 18.34
CA GLY A 31 -4.74 -8.31 19.24
C GLY A 31 -4.85 -6.85 19.69
N ALA A 32 -4.22 -5.91 18.97
CA ALA A 32 -4.32 -4.49 19.31
C ALA A 32 -5.74 -3.97 19.06
N LYS A 33 -6.27 -3.15 19.97
CA LYS A 33 -7.52 -2.41 19.77
C LYS A 33 -7.24 -1.25 18.80
N ILE A 34 -7.82 -1.32 17.60
CA ILE A 34 -7.57 -0.35 16.53
C ILE A 34 -8.60 0.79 16.59
N TYR A 35 -8.15 2.03 16.42
CA TYR A 35 -8.99 3.23 16.32
C TYR A 35 -8.56 4.06 15.13
N ARG A 36 -9.50 4.65 14.40
CA ARG A 36 -9.18 5.46 13.21
C ARG A 36 -9.95 6.78 13.20
N THR A 37 -9.26 7.90 12.97
CA THR A 37 -9.92 9.22 12.97
C THR A 37 -10.87 9.41 11.78
N ASP A 38 -10.68 8.68 10.69
CA ASP A 38 -11.59 8.72 9.55
C ASP A 38 -12.91 7.99 9.79
N VAL A 39 -12.95 7.05 10.74
CA VAL A 39 -14.15 6.29 11.11
C VAL A 39 -14.81 6.88 12.36
N GLN A 40 -14.02 7.19 13.38
CA GLN A 40 -14.53 7.64 14.69
C GLN A 40 -14.46 9.16 14.91
N GLY A 41 -13.83 9.92 14.01
CA GLY A 41 -13.55 11.34 14.22
C GLY A 41 -12.47 11.54 15.29
N SER A 42 -12.63 12.59 16.11
CA SER A 42 -11.73 12.86 17.22
C SER A 42 -11.78 11.72 18.26
N ILE A 43 -10.61 11.22 18.64
CA ILE A 43 -10.41 10.17 19.64
C ILE A 43 -9.68 10.77 20.84
N VAL A 44 -10.20 10.55 22.05
CA VAL A 44 -9.62 11.02 23.31
C VAL A 44 -9.18 9.81 24.12
N ALA A 45 -7.88 9.74 24.40
CA ALA A 45 -7.30 8.78 25.35
C ALA A 45 -7.01 9.51 26.66
N ILE A 46 -7.57 8.98 27.76
CA ILE A 46 -7.40 9.51 29.11
C ILE A 46 -6.53 8.52 29.87
N SER A 47 -5.43 9.02 30.44
CA SER A 47 -4.55 8.22 31.29
C SER A 47 -4.62 8.72 32.73
N ASP A 48 -4.72 7.81 33.68
CA ASP A 48 -4.55 8.09 35.12
C ASP A 48 -3.11 7.84 35.60
N GLY A 49 -2.18 7.55 34.68
CA GLY A 49 -0.79 7.15 34.95
C GLY A 49 -0.58 5.64 35.08
N SER A 50 -1.66 4.85 35.19
CA SER A 50 -1.63 3.37 35.26
C SER A 50 -2.50 2.71 34.20
N ASN A 51 -3.67 3.27 33.91
CA ASN A 51 -4.67 2.77 32.96
C ASN A 51 -4.94 3.81 31.88
N ILE A 52 -5.30 3.33 30.69
CA ILE A 52 -5.74 4.16 29.57
C ILE A 52 -7.20 3.82 29.26
N THR A 53 -8.05 4.85 29.25
CA THR A 53 -9.45 4.76 28.80
C THR A 53 -9.61 5.54 27.50
N ILE A 54 -10.32 4.98 26.52
CA ILE A 54 -10.62 5.65 25.25
C ILE A 54 -12.12 5.89 25.13
N ASP A 55 -12.52 7.09 24.73
CA ASP A 55 -13.92 7.54 24.66
C ASP A 55 -14.73 6.88 23.52
N LYS A 56 -14.03 6.40 22.49
CA LYS A 56 -14.62 5.71 21.33
C LYS A 56 -14.58 4.20 21.49
N ALA A 57 -15.48 3.52 20.80
CA ALA A 57 -15.37 2.08 20.57
C ALA A 57 -14.24 1.80 19.56
N ALA A 58 -13.50 0.71 19.76
CA ALA A 58 -12.53 0.23 18.80
C ALA A 58 -13.20 -0.12 17.47
N THR A 59 -12.49 0.11 16.37
CA THR A 59 -12.92 -0.27 15.03
C THR A 59 -13.03 -1.79 14.97
N LYS A 60 -14.19 -2.29 14.53
CA LYS A 60 -14.35 -3.71 14.20
C LYS A 60 -13.67 -3.98 12.86
N TYR A 61 -12.35 -4.15 12.89
CA TYR A 61 -11.63 -4.63 11.72
C TYR A 61 -11.90 -6.13 11.60
N VAL A 62 -12.84 -6.45 10.73
CA VAL A 62 -12.92 -7.80 10.18
C VAL A 62 -11.93 -7.73 9.02
N PRO A 63 -10.79 -8.45 9.06
CA PRO A 63 -10.05 -8.66 7.83
C PRO A 63 -11.08 -9.18 6.85
N GLU A 64 -11.16 -8.58 5.65
CA GLU A 64 -11.89 -9.28 4.59
C GLU A 64 -11.37 -10.73 4.62
N PRO A 65 -12.25 -11.74 4.42
CA PRO A 65 -11.74 -13.08 4.22
C PRO A 65 -10.61 -12.86 3.25
N VAL A 66 -9.42 -13.28 3.65
CA VAL A 66 -8.32 -13.34 2.72
C VAL A 66 -8.95 -14.14 1.58
N LYS A 67 -9.40 -13.43 0.53
CA LYS A 67 -8.77 -13.63 -0.74
C LYS A 67 -7.31 -13.62 -0.32
N GLU A 68 -6.81 -14.81 0.00
CA GLU A 68 -5.97 -15.48 -0.95
C GLU A 68 -6.40 -14.98 -2.34
N ALA A 69 -6.10 -13.70 -2.68
CA ALA A 69 -5.37 -13.38 -3.87
C ALA A 69 -4.37 -14.48 -3.81
N PRO A 70 -4.57 -15.51 -4.65
CA PRO A 70 -3.91 -16.77 -4.45
C PRO A 70 -2.51 -16.38 -4.05
N VAL A 71 -2.00 -16.92 -2.96
CA VAL A 71 -0.57 -17.17 -3.02
C VAL A 71 -0.50 -18.24 -4.10
N THR A 72 -0.66 -17.84 -5.37
CA THR A 72 0.26 -18.19 -6.39
C THR A 72 1.58 -17.84 -5.73
N ILE A 73 2.12 -18.83 -5.02
CA ILE A 73 3.23 -19.57 -5.59
C ILE A 73 2.93 -19.67 -7.09
N LEU A 74 3.12 -18.55 -7.80
CA LEU A 74 3.60 -18.63 -9.15
C LEU A 74 4.79 -19.53 -8.94
N PRO A 75 4.88 -20.64 -9.67
CA PRO A 75 6.08 -21.42 -9.60
C PRO A 75 7.22 -20.42 -9.69
N VAL A 76 8.21 -20.61 -8.82
CA VAL A 76 9.46 -19.85 -8.83
C VAL A 76 10.18 -20.27 -10.12
N ASP A 77 9.57 -19.91 -11.23
CA ASP A 77 9.95 -20.08 -12.61
C ASP A 77 10.06 -18.65 -13.07
N ASN A 78 11.31 -18.25 -13.22
CA ASN A 78 11.79 -16.95 -13.62
C ASN A 78 11.18 -16.52 -14.96
N ASP A 79 9.97 -15.98 -15.00
CA ASP A 79 9.55 -15.10 -16.10
C ASP A 79 8.29 -14.26 -15.79
N ASN A 80 8.41 -13.31 -14.85
CA ASN A 80 7.46 -12.20 -14.72
C ASN A 80 7.83 -11.08 -15.72
N THR A 81 7.94 -11.41 -17.00
CA THR A 81 8.09 -10.43 -18.07
C THR A 81 6.71 -9.98 -18.51
N ALA A 82 6.24 -8.85 -17.98
CA ALA A 82 5.17 -8.12 -18.65
C ALA A 82 5.67 -7.76 -20.05
N THR A 83 4.94 -8.17 -21.08
CA THR A 83 5.22 -7.76 -22.46
C THR A 83 4.63 -6.37 -22.73
N GLU A 84 5.17 -5.65 -23.71
CA GLU A 84 4.75 -4.28 -24.05
C GLU A 84 3.23 -4.15 -24.28
N SER A 85 2.55 -5.20 -24.77
CA SER A 85 1.10 -5.18 -25.02
C SER A 85 0.22 -5.40 -23.80
N THR A 86 0.75 -5.96 -22.70
CA THR A 86 -0.02 -6.28 -21.48
C THR A 86 0.38 -5.42 -20.29
N ALA A 87 1.49 -4.69 -20.40
CA ALA A 87 2.04 -3.85 -19.35
C ALA A 87 1.12 -2.67 -19.04
N LYS A 88 0.70 -2.56 -17.77
CA LYS A 88 -0.05 -1.41 -17.27
C LYS A 88 0.87 -0.25 -16.90
N TYR A 89 2.13 -0.54 -16.59
CA TYR A 89 3.13 0.43 -16.19
C TYR A 89 4.47 0.15 -16.89
N ILE A 90 5.24 1.21 -17.08
CA ILE A 90 6.58 1.16 -17.69
C ILE A 90 7.55 1.90 -16.78
N GLY A 91 8.55 1.17 -16.29
CA GLY A 91 9.66 1.71 -15.53
C GLY A 91 10.90 1.92 -16.40
N ASN A 92 11.71 2.91 -16.03
CA ASN A 92 13.05 3.13 -16.58
C ASN A 92 14.11 2.49 -15.67
N SER A 93 14.85 1.48 -16.13
CA SER A 93 15.88 0.78 -15.35
C SER A 93 17.10 1.63 -14.99
N ASN A 94 17.33 2.76 -15.68
CA ASN A 94 18.44 3.66 -15.36
C ASN A 94 18.02 4.69 -14.29
N THR A 95 16.84 5.30 -14.45
CA THR A 95 16.39 6.36 -13.54
C THR A 95 15.51 5.87 -12.39
N HIS A 96 15.13 4.59 -12.42
CA HIS A 96 14.14 3.97 -11.54
C HIS A 96 12.85 4.79 -11.45
N LYS A 97 12.40 5.38 -12.57
CA LYS A 97 11.12 6.10 -12.65
C LYS A 97 10.03 5.22 -13.23
N LEU A 98 8.86 5.19 -12.59
CA LEU A 98 7.67 4.48 -13.06
C LEU A 98 6.73 5.43 -13.78
N HIS A 99 6.18 5.01 -14.91
CA HIS A 99 5.31 5.78 -15.77
C HIS A 99 4.11 4.93 -16.23
N TYR A 100 3.02 5.58 -16.67
CA TYR A 100 2.03 4.95 -17.54
C TYR A 100 2.56 4.87 -18.98
N PRO A 101 2.13 3.88 -19.79
CA PRO A 101 2.47 3.80 -21.21
C PRO A 101 2.17 5.08 -22.00
N SER A 102 1.12 5.81 -21.62
CA SER A 102 0.70 7.06 -22.23
C SER A 102 1.48 8.31 -21.77
N CYS A 103 2.47 8.16 -20.88
CA CYS A 103 3.23 9.30 -20.36
C CYS A 103 4.20 9.86 -21.41
N SER A 104 4.23 11.18 -21.57
CA SER A 104 5.14 11.85 -22.53
C SER A 104 6.63 11.53 -22.33
N SER A 105 7.03 11.21 -21.10
CA SER A 105 8.40 10.80 -20.78
C SER A 105 8.77 9.42 -21.31
N VAL A 106 7.79 8.55 -21.61
CA VAL A 106 8.04 7.21 -22.15
C VAL A 106 8.54 7.27 -23.58
N ASN A 107 8.03 8.21 -24.38
CA ASN A 107 8.48 8.38 -25.78
C ASN A 107 9.95 8.76 -25.90
N ALA A 108 10.51 9.42 -24.87
CA ALA A 108 11.91 9.80 -24.80
C ALA A 108 12.80 8.72 -24.15
N MET A 109 12.21 7.63 -23.66
CA MET A 109 12.94 6.55 -23.01
C MET A 109 13.57 5.63 -24.04
N ASN A 110 14.82 5.24 -23.80
CA ASN A 110 15.49 4.24 -24.60
C ASN A 110 14.84 2.87 -24.39
N GLU A 111 14.56 2.14 -25.48
CA GLU A 111 13.91 0.83 -25.46
C GLU A 111 14.60 -0.15 -24.50
N LYS A 112 15.94 -0.13 -24.46
CA LYS A 112 16.75 -1.01 -23.60
C LYS A 112 16.56 -0.75 -22.11
N ASN A 113 16.07 0.44 -21.76
CA ASN A 113 15.86 0.83 -20.37
C ASN A 113 14.39 0.64 -19.94
N LYS A 114 13.51 0.22 -20.84
CA LYS A 114 12.11 -0.04 -20.49
C LYS A 114 12.00 -1.35 -19.73
N VAL A 115 11.36 -1.30 -18.58
CA VAL A 115 10.96 -2.46 -17.79
C VAL A 115 9.46 -2.37 -17.62
N PHE A 116 8.76 -3.42 -17.99
CA PHE A 116 7.31 -3.44 -18.00
C PHE A 116 6.79 -4.06 -16.71
N PHE A 117 5.70 -3.50 -16.18
CA PHE A 117 5.06 -3.98 -14.96
C PHE A 117 3.54 -4.05 -15.14
N LEU A 118 2.93 -5.07 -14.54
CA LEU A 118 1.47 -5.19 -14.47
C LEU A 118 0.90 -4.41 -13.28
N LEU A 119 1.68 -4.28 -12.20
CA LEU A 119 1.29 -3.65 -10.94
C LEU A 119 2.31 -2.59 -10.54
N SER A 120 1.86 -1.41 -10.11
CA SER A 120 2.75 -0.33 -9.66
C SER A 120 3.49 -0.69 -8.37
N GLU A 121 2.85 -1.47 -7.49
CA GLU A 121 3.46 -1.95 -6.24
C GLU A 121 4.70 -2.83 -6.48
N ASP A 122 4.68 -3.67 -7.52
CA ASP A 122 5.83 -4.51 -7.88
C ASP A 122 7.02 -3.64 -8.28
N ALA A 123 6.79 -2.63 -9.12
CA ALA A 123 7.81 -1.65 -9.49
C ALA A 123 8.34 -0.89 -8.26
N ILE A 124 7.46 -0.42 -7.36
CA ILE A 124 7.85 0.27 -6.14
C ILE A 124 8.69 -0.63 -5.23
N SER A 125 8.31 -1.90 -5.09
CA SER A 125 9.06 -2.89 -4.32
C SER A 125 10.48 -3.11 -4.87
N ARG A 126 10.63 -2.97 -6.19
CA ARG A 126 11.91 -3.03 -6.92
C ARG A 126 12.66 -1.69 -6.95
N GLY A 127 12.19 -0.70 -6.20
CA GLY A 127 12.85 0.59 -6.01
C GLY A 127 12.45 1.68 -7.02
N TYR A 128 11.42 1.46 -7.83
CA TYR A 128 10.94 2.47 -8.77
C TYR A 128 10.10 3.53 -8.07
N ILE A 129 10.29 4.78 -8.48
CA ILE A 129 9.61 5.95 -7.94
C ILE A 129 8.58 6.44 -8.98
N PRO A 130 7.29 6.58 -8.60
CA PRO A 130 6.25 7.11 -9.48
C PRO A 130 6.62 8.48 -10.08
N CYS A 131 6.39 8.61 -11.38
CA CYS A 131 6.60 9.87 -12.07
C CYS A 131 5.59 10.91 -11.58
N LYS A 132 6.10 12.03 -11.05
CA LYS A 132 5.28 13.13 -10.54
C LYS A 132 4.34 13.76 -11.59
N ARG A 133 4.60 13.57 -12.89
CA ARG A 133 3.79 14.12 -13.98
C ARG A 133 2.57 13.26 -14.30
N CYS A 134 2.74 11.93 -14.41
CA CYS A 134 1.64 11.03 -14.77
C CYS A 134 1.01 10.31 -13.57
N ASN A 135 1.60 10.47 -12.38
CA ASN A 135 1.17 9.90 -11.10
C ASN A 135 0.59 8.47 -11.21
N PRO A 136 1.42 7.49 -11.63
CA PRO A 136 1.01 6.11 -11.82
C PRO A 136 0.86 5.33 -10.52
#